data_AF-A0A6B4JLS6-F1
#
_entry.id   AF-A0A6B4JLS6-F1
#
_cell.length_a   1.000
_cell.length_b   1.000
_cell.length_c   1.000
_cell.angle_alpha   90.00
_cell.angle_beta   90.00
_cell.angle_gamma   90.00
#
_symmetry.space_group_name_H-M   'P 1'
#
loop_
_entity.id
_entity.type
_entity.pdbx_description
1 polymer ?
#
loop_
_entity_poly.entity_id
_entity_poly.type
_entity_poly.pdbx_seq_one_letter_code
_entity_poly.pdbx_strand_id
1 'polypeptide(L)'
;MFNKEKRYVTKGINENLDIRLQLRIWNLIDGLKELIEVDYLQIFRISQINNSRIEIVHEQEIPEYKAIYEIDSQDIVLESDAKIYIVSENDYSVIMFAEEY
;
A
#
# COMPACT_ATOMS: atom_id res chain seq x y z
N MET A 1 -10.37 9.68 -7.24
CA MET A 1 -9.03 9.04 -7.17
C MET A 1 -9.15 7.58 -6.74
N PHE A 2 -8.20 6.74 -7.14
CA PHE A 2 -8.16 5.30 -6.82
C PHE A 2 -9.42 4.53 -7.25
N ASN A 3 -9.81 4.67 -8.53
CA ASN A 3 -10.93 3.91 -9.10
C ASN A 3 -10.63 2.41 -9.08
N LYS A 4 -11.60 1.59 -8.67
CA LYS A 4 -11.48 0.13 -8.59
C LYS A 4 -11.33 -0.56 -9.95
N GLU A 5 -11.85 0.05 -11.02
CA GLU A 5 -11.85 -0.55 -12.36
C GLU A 5 -10.49 -0.47 -13.07
N LYS A 6 -9.61 0.44 -12.64
CA LYS A 6 -8.34 0.76 -13.32
C LYS A 6 -7.18 0.77 -12.33
N ARG A 7 -7.03 -0.34 -11.62
CA ARG A 7 -5.94 -0.60 -10.67
C ARG A 7 -4.88 -1.46 -11.32
N TYR A 8 -3.64 -0.98 -11.27
CA TYR A 8 -2.48 -1.63 -11.81
C TYR A 8 -1.42 -1.79 -10.73
N VAL A 9 -0.50 -2.71 -10.98
CA VAL A 9 0.70 -2.91 -10.18
C VAL A 9 1.88 -2.91 -11.13
N THR A 10 3.02 -2.38 -10.70
CA THR A 10 4.26 -2.53 -11.46
C THR A 10 4.70 -3.99 -11.50
N LYS A 11 5.60 -4.29 -12.43
CA LYS A 11 6.22 -5.62 -12.51
C LYS A 11 6.95 -5.95 -11.21
N GLY A 12 7.68 -5.00 -10.62
CA GLY A 12 8.38 -5.21 -9.35
C GLY A 12 7.42 -5.62 -8.24
N ILE A 13 6.31 -4.90 -8.05
CA ILE A 13 5.29 -5.25 -7.06
C ILE A 13 4.69 -6.63 -7.35
N ASN A 14 4.34 -6.91 -8.60
CA ASN A 14 3.70 -8.19 -8.96
C ASN A 14 4.62 -9.40 -8.72
N GLU A 15 5.93 -9.24 -8.86
CA GLU A 15 6.91 -10.32 -8.68
C GLU A 15 7.38 -10.47 -7.23
N ASN A 16 7.42 -9.38 -6.44
CA ASN A 16 8.13 -9.37 -5.16
C ASN A 16 7.26 -9.04 -3.93
N LEU A 17 5.99 -8.66 -4.12
CA LEU A 17 5.07 -8.39 -3.01
C LEU A 17 3.93 -9.40 -2.99
N ASP A 18 3.72 -10.08 -1.85
CA ASP A 18 2.62 -11.04 -1.69
C ASP A 18 1.27 -10.40 -2.04
N ILE A 19 0.47 -11.09 -2.85
CA ILE A 19 -0.83 -10.61 -3.34
C ILE A 19 -1.78 -10.22 -2.20
N ARG A 20 -1.68 -10.85 -1.03
CA ARG A 20 -2.49 -10.51 0.15
C ARG A 20 -2.15 -9.13 0.68
N LEU A 21 -0.88 -8.73 0.64
CA LEU A 21 -0.46 -7.37 0.99
C LEU A 21 -0.94 -6.37 -0.07
N GLN A 22 -0.85 -6.70 -1.35
CA GLN A 22 -1.38 -5.85 -2.42
C GLN A 22 -2.89 -5.58 -2.26
N LEU A 23 -3.68 -6.63 -1.98
CA LEU A 23 -5.11 -6.50 -1.69
C LEU A 23 -5.37 -5.70 -0.41
N ARG A 24 -4.55 -5.89 0.62
CA ARG A 24 -4.67 -5.15 1.88
C ARG A 24 -4.46 -3.65 1.68
N ILE A 25 -3.44 -3.26 0.92
CA ILE A 25 -3.15 -1.86 0.55
C ILE A 25 -4.37 -1.23 -0.12
N TRP A 26 -4.93 -1.89 -1.14
CA TRP A 26 -6.12 -1.38 -1.84
C TRP A 26 -7.33 -1.22 -0.92
N ASN A 27 -7.57 -2.20 -0.05
CA ASN A 27 -8.67 -2.15 0.91
C ASN A 27 -8.50 -1.02 1.93
N LEU A 28 -7.26 -0.72 2.35
CA LEU A 28 -6.99 0.39 3.26
C LEU A 28 -7.26 1.74 2.59
N ILE A 29 -6.85 1.93 1.34
CA ILE A 29 -7.18 3.14 0.56
C ILE A 29 -8.70 3.27 0.37
N ASP A 30 -9.38 2.18 0.03
CA ASP A 30 -10.84 2.20 -0.13
C ASP A 30 -11.56 2.58 1.16
N GLY A 31 -11.11 2.07 2.31
CA GLY A 31 -11.67 2.46 3.61
C GLY A 31 -11.38 3.92 3.95
N LEU A 32 -10.16 4.40 3.67
CA LEU A 32 -9.75 5.77 3.98
C LEU A 32 -10.58 6.81 3.20
N LYS A 33 -10.88 6.52 1.93
CA LYS A 33 -11.69 7.38 1.05
C LYS A 33 -13.10 7.66 1.57
N GLU A 34 -13.66 6.77 2.38
CA GLU A 34 -14.97 6.95 3.00
C GLU A 34 -14.91 7.80 4.28
N LEU A 35 -13.71 8.09 4.79
CA LEU A 35 -13.49 8.76 6.07
C LEU A 35 -12.95 10.18 5.90
N ILE A 36 -12.01 10.38 4.97
CA ILE A 36 -11.32 11.66 4.77
C ILE A 36 -11.10 11.95 3.28
N GLU A 37 -10.71 13.19 2.99
CA GLU A 37 -10.15 13.54 1.68
C GLU A 37 -8.80 12.84 1.48
N VAL A 38 -8.62 12.23 0.31
CA VAL A 38 -7.44 11.44 -0.03
C VAL A 38 -6.74 12.13 -1.20
N ASP A 39 -5.45 12.43 -1.03
CA ASP A 39 -4.63 13.00 -2.09
C ASP A 39 -4.28 11.96 -3.18
N TYR A 40 -3.56 12.40 -4.20
CA TYR A 40 -3.17 11.53 -5.31
C TYR A 40 -2.08 10.51 -4.94
N LEU A 41 -1.40 10.65 -3.80
CA LEU A 41 -0.22 9.88 -3.40
C LEU A 41 -0.40 9.23 -2.03
N GLN A 42 -0.49 7.91 -2.02
CA GLN A 42 -0.56 7.14 -0.78
C GLN A 42 0.76 6.42 -0.56
N ILE A 43 1.27 6.49 0.67
CA ILE A 43 2.58 5.94 1.04
C ILE A 43 2.36 4.79 2.01
N PHE A 44 2.97 3.64 1.72
CA PHE A 44 2.96 2.48 2.59
C PHE A 44 4.39 2.07 2.92
N ARG A 45 4.67 1.80 4.19
CA ARG A 45 5.91 1.17 4.65
C ARG A 45 5.55 -0.14 5.30
N ILE A 46 6.13 -1.22 4.81
CA ILE A 46 5.85 -2.58 5.27
C ILE A 46 7.14 -3.14 5.83
N SER A 47 7.09 -3.64 7.06
CA SER A 47 8.24 -4.25 7.72
C SER A 47 7.82 -5.49 8.49
N GLN A 48 8.72 -6.45 8.62
CA GLN A 48 8.49 -7.62 9.44
C GLN A 48 8.93 -7.33 10.88
N ILE A 49 7.98 -7.34 11.82
CA ILE A 49 8.29 -7.15 13.24
C ILE A 49 8.95 -8.41 13.81
N ASN A 50 8.39 -9.57 13.46
CA ASN A 50 8.87 -10.90 13.85
C ASN A 50 8.27 -11.97 12.91
N ASN A 51 8.55 -13.24 13.18
CA ASN A 51 8.12 -14.36 12.33
C ASN A 51 6.59 -14.46 12.14
N SER A 52 5.78 -13.88 13.04
CA SER A 52 4.31 -13.96 12.99
C SER A 52 3.61 -12.63 12.74
N ARG A 53 4.34 -11.51 12.60
CA ARG A 53 3.73 -10.18 12.48
C ARG A 53 4.41 -9.28 11.47
N ILE A 54 3.57 -8.56 10.72
CA ILE A 54 3.95 -7.53 9.78
C ILE A 54 3.35 -6.20 10.24
N GLU A 55 4.17 -5.15 10.23
CA GLU A 55 3.72 -3.77 10.40
C GLU A 55 3.45 -3.14 9.04
N ILE A 56 2.38 -2.36 8.96
CA ILE A 56 2.06 -1.51 7.82
C ILE A 56 1.84 -0.09 8.34
N VAL A 57 2.72 0.83 7.97
CA VAL A 57 2.53 2.27 8.19
C VAL A 57 1.94 2.87 6.92
N HIS A 58 0.74 3.46 7.01
CA HIS A 58 0.03 4.11 5.91
C HIS A 58 -0.01 5.62 6.14
N GLU A 59 0.49 6.39 5.18
CA GLU A 59 0.65 7.85 5.25
C GLU A 59 0.10 8.53 3.97
N GLN A 60 -0.39 9.76 4.10
CA GLN A 60 -0.62 10.71 3.01
C GLN A 60 -0.25 12.13 3.46
N GLU A 61 -0.01 13.04 2.52
CA GLU A 61 0.53 14.37 2.82
C GLU A 61 -0.57 15.41 3.08
N ILE A 62 -1.66 15.40 2.29
CA ILE A 62 -2.69 16.44 2.38
C ILE A 62 -4.12 15.86 2.22
N PRO A 63 -5.00 16.01 3.23
CA PRO A 63 -4.66 16.35 4.61
C PRO A 63 -3.68 15.34 5.20
N GLU A 64 -2.86 15.78 6.15
CA GLU A 64 -1.91 14.89 6.83
C GLU A 64 -2.67 13.73 7.48
N TYR A 65 -2.25 12.51 7.16
CA TYR A 65 -2.77 11.31 7.79
C TYR A 65 -1.67 10.29 7.98
N LYS A 66 -1.76 9.58 9.10
CA LYS A 66 -0.88 8.47 9.46
C LYS A 66 -1.64 7.44 10.28
N ALA A 67 -1.53 6.18 9.89
CA ALA A 67 -1.99 5.06 10.67
C ALA A 67 -0.96 3.92 10.66
N ILE A 68 -0.93 3.16 11.75
CA ILE A 68 -0.08 1.99 11.90
C ILE A 68 -0.99 0.78 12.10
N TYR A 69 -0.75 -0.27 11.32
CA TYR A 69 -1.48 -1.53 11.39
C TYR A 69 -0.50 -2.66 11.67
N GLU A 70 -0.86 -3.52 12.60
CA GLU A 70 -0.22 -4.83 12.76
C GLU A 70 -1.15 -5.89 12.18
N ILE A 71 -0.60 -6.76 11.34
CA ILE A 71 -1.29 -7.93 10.82
C ILE A 71 -0.51 -9.19 11.13
N ASP A 72 -1.23 -10.29 11.30
CA ASP A 72 -0.62 -11.62 11.35
C ASP A 72 0.05 -11.89 10.00
N SER A 73 1.28 -12.42 10.03
CA SER A 73 2.02 -12.69 8.81
C SER A 73 1.33 -13.75 7.96
N GLN A 74 0.58 -14.70 8.53
CA GLN A 74 -0.10 -15.77 7.78
C GLN A 74 0.83 -16.45 6.76
N ASP A 75 2.06 -16.76 7.15
CA ASP A 75 3.11 -17.31 6.26
C ASP A 75 3.56 -16.37 5.13
N ILE A 76 3.19 -15.09 5.13
CA ILE A 76 3.80 -14.06 4.29
C ILE A 76 5.25 -13.89 4.72
N VAL A 77 6.16 -14.07 3.77
CA VAL A 77 7.59 -13.82 3.95
C VAL A 77 7.93 -12.52 3.24
N LEU A 78 8.46 -11.54 3.99
CA LEU A 78 9.05 -10.33 3.42
C LEU A 78 10.55 -10.56 3.31
N GLU A 79 11.10 -10.50 2.10
CA GLU A 79 12.56 -10.60 1.90
C GLU A 79 13.29 -9.38 2.49
N SER A 80 12.65 -8.21 2.45
CA SER A 80 13.12 -6.98 3.05
C SER A 80 11.95 -6.05 3.37
N ASP A 81 12.22 -5.03 4.18
CA ASP A 81 11.30 -3.91 4.34
C ASP A 81 11.02 -3.26 2.99
N ALA A 82 9.78 -2.84 2.77
CA ALA A 82 9.32 -2.25 1.53
C ALA A 82 8.73 -0.88 1.76
N LYS A 83 9.09 0.09 0.90
CA LYS A 83 8.39 1.37 0.78
C LYS A 83 7.66 1.37 -0.56
N ILE A 84 6.36 1.64 -0.52
CA ILE A 84 5.45 1.52 -1.65
C ILE A 84 4.71 2.84 -1.81
N TYR A 85 4.56 3.27 -3.06
CA TYR A 85 3.70 4.37 -3.45
C TYR A 85 2.49 3.86 -4.23
N ILE A 86 1.34 4.51 -4.00
CA ILE A 86 0.16 4.32 -4.81
C ILE A 86 -0.23 5.69 -5.34
N VAL A 87 -0.12 5.82 -6.66
CA VAL A 87 -0.38 7.06 -7.36
C VAL A 87 -1.68 6.93 -8.12
N SER A 88 -2.58 7.89 -7.94
CA SER A 88 -3.81 8.02 -8.75
C SER A 88 -3.65 9.19 -9.70
N GLU A 89 -3.40 8.90 -10.97
CA GLU A 89 -3.28 9.91 -12.03
C GLU A 89 -4.32 9.65 -13.12
N ASN A 90 -4.98 10.72 -13.57
CA ASN A 90 -6.06 10.64 -14.57
C ASN A 90 -7.15 9.63 -14.16
N ASP A 91 -7.30 8.56 -14.94
CA ASP A 91 -8.32 7.53 -14.79
C ASP A 91 -7.77 6.21 -14.24
N TYR A 92 -6.47 6.10 -13.97
CA TYR A 92 -5.86 4.89 -13.43
C TYR A 92 -5.15 5.11 -12.10
N SER A 93 -4.84 4.00 -11.43
CA SER A 93 -4.03 4.02 -10.22
C SER A 93 -3.08 2.85 -10.22
N VAL A 94 -1.86 3.09 -9.74
CA VAL A 94 -0.77 2.11 -9.81
C VAL A 94 -0.10 1.98 -8.45
N ILE A 95 0.13 0.74 -8.01
CA ILE A 95 1.05 0.43 -6.91
C ILE A 95 2.45 0.24 -7.50
N MET A 96 3.45 0.88 -6.89
CA MET A 96 4.86 0.72 -7.25
C MET A 96 5.75 0.76 -6.00
N PHE A 97 6.92 0.13 -6.04
CA PHE A 97 7.93 0.39 -5.03
C PHE A 97 8.46 1.81 -5.15
N ALA A 98 8.91 2.39 -4.03
CA ALA A 98 9.41 3.76 -4.01
C ALA A 98 10.67 3.95 -4.88
N GLU A 99 11.41 2.88 -5.18
CA GLU A 99 12.55 2.86 -6.08
C GLU A 99 12.18 2.79 -7.58
N GLU A 100 10.91 2.51 -7.89
CA GLU A 100 10.38 2.49 -9.26
C GLU A 100 9.78 3.85 -9.67
N TYR A 101 9.69 4.81 -8.76
CA TYR A 101 9.15 6.16 -8.96
C TYR A 101 10.25 7.16 -9.30
#